data_AF-A0A7W7SHW2-F1
#
_entry.id   AF-A0A7W7SHW2-F1
#
_cell.length_a   1.000
_cell.length_b   1.000
_cell.length_c   1.000
_cell.angle_alpha   90.00
_cell.angle_beta   90.00
_cell.angle_gamma   90.00
#
_symmetry.space_group_name_H-M   'P 1'
#
loop_
_entity.id
_entity.type
_entity.pdbx_description
1 polymer ?
#
loop_
_entity_poly.entity_id
_entity_poly.type
_entity_poly.pdbx_seq_one_letter_code
_entity_poly.pdbx_strand_id
1 'polypeptide(L)' 'MVCNRHVWEPQRRTALDRAGLLVHGTVERRHGATNLVAIRLAPLRVAV' A
#
# COMPACT_ATOMS: atom_id res chain seq x y z
N MET A 1 2.69 2.94 7.34
CA MET A 1 2.57 3.17 5.88
C MET A 1 1.82 4.47 5.69
N VAL A 2 2.32 5.35 4.84
CA VAL A 2 1.67 6.60 4.46
C VAL A 2 1.09 6.41 3.06
N CYS A 3 -0.20 6.67 2.90
CA CYS A 3 -0.90 6.54 1.63
C CYS A 3 -1.75 7.78 1.36
N ASN A 4 -1.51 8.45 0.23
CA ASN A 4 -2.36 9.55 -0.19
C ASN A 4 -3.75 9.04 -0.57
N ARG A 5 -4.78 9.86 -0.35
CA ARG A 5 -6.17 9.57 -0.71
C ARG A 5 -6.33 9.18 -2.18
N HIS A 6 -5.63 9.86 -3.09
CA HIS A 6 -5.71 9.54 -4.52
C HIS A 6 -5.19 8.14 -4.87
N VAL A 7 -4.29 7.58 -4.05
CA VAL A 7 -3.77 6.22 -4.18
C VAL A 7 -4.70 5.21 -3.50
N TRP A 8 -5.29 5.59 -2.36
CA TRP A 8 -6.15 4.72 -1.56
C TRP A 8 -7.56 4.54 -2.13
N GLU A 9 -8.24 5.64 -2.48
CA GLU A 9 -9.68 5.64 -2.78
C GLU A 9 -10.06 4.65 -3.90
N PRO A 10 -9.32 4.56 -5.03
CA PRO A 10 -9.66 3.62 -6.09
C PRO A 10 -9.55 2.16 -5.66
N GLN A 11 -8.70 1.87 -4.67
CA GLN A 11 -8.42 0.50 -4.21
C GLN A 11 -9.08 0.17 -2.87
N ARG A 12 -9.81 1.10 -2.27
CA ARG A 12 -10.41 0.96 -0.93
C ARG A 12 -11.28 -0.28 -0.79
N ARG A 13 -12.17 -0.53 -1.76
CA ARG A 13 -13.05 -1.71 -1.74
C ARG A 13 -12.25 -3.00 -1.88
N THR A 14 -11.37 -3.06 -2.88
CA THR A 14 -10.46 -4.19 -3.09
C THR A 14 -9.58 -4.47 -1.87
N ALA A 15 -9.12 -3.44 -1.18
CA ALA A 15 -8.30 -3.56 0.02
C ALA A 15 -9.06 -4.17 1.21
N LEU A 16 -10.35 -3.86 1.34
CA LEU A 16 -11.20 -4.43 2.39
C LEU A 16 -11.60 -5.87 2.08
N ASP A 17 -11.72 -6.23 0.79
CA ASP A 17 -12.22 -7.54 0.36
C ASP A 17 -11.11 -8.60 0.17
N ARG A 18 -9.82 -8.22 0.18
CA ARG A 18 -8.70 -9.12 -0.17
C ARG A 18 -7.79 -9.40 1.04
N ALA A 19 -7.22 -10.60 1.07
CA ALA A 19 -6.31 -11.04 2.13
C ALA A 19 -4.99 -10.23 2.22
N GLY A 20 -4.65 -9.46 1.17
CA GLY A 20 -3.48 -8.60 1.19
C GLY A 20 -3.38 -7.68 -0.03
N LEU A 21 -2.49 -6.70 0.08
CA LEU A 21 -2.16 -5.75 -0.98
C LEU A 21 -0.66 -5.78 -1.29
N LEU A 22 -0.34 -5.63 -2.57
CA LEU A 22 0.98 -5.27 -3.03
C LEU A 22 1.13 -3.74 -3.01
N VAL A 23 2.11 -3.24 -2.27
CA VAL A 23 2.40 -1.81 -2.14
C VAL A 23 3.66 -1.47 -2.92
N HIS A 24 3.52 -0.60 -3.92
CA HIS A 24 4.65 -0.01 -4.62
C HIS A 24 4.87 1.40 -4.07
N GLY A 25 6.09 1.69 -3.63
CA GLY A 25 6.38 2.93 -2.93
C GLY A 25 7.84 3.07 -2.58
N THR A 26 8.16 4.15 -1.87
CA THR A 26 9.50 4.43 -1.36
C THR A 26 9.56 4.15 0.14
N VAL A 27 10.72 3.67 0.59
CA VAL A 27 11.00 3.50 2.02
C VAL A 27 11.78 4.71 2.49
N GLU A 28 11.20 5.46 3.42
CA GLU A 28 11.82 6.60 4.07
C GLU A 28 12.17 6.24 5.51
N ARG A 29 13.44 6.42 5.88
CA ARG A 29 13.90 6.23 7.25
C ARG A 29 14.24 7.58 7.86
N ARG A 30 13.56 7.95 8.94
CA ARG A 30 13.78 9.24 9.59
C ARG A 30 13.49 9.16 11.09
N HIS A 31 14.40 9.66 11.92
CA HIS A 31 14.27 9.67 13.38
C HIS A 31 13.92 8.30 14.00
N GLY A 32 14.51 7.22 13.50
CA GLY A 32 14.23 5.85 13.97
C GLY A 32 12.91 5.26 13.45
N ALA A 33 12.07 6.04 12.77
CA ALA A 33 10.87 5.53 12.11
C ALA A 33 11.19 5.06 10.69
N THR A 34 10.60 3.93 10.28
CA THR A 34 10.59 3.46 8.89
C THR A 34 9.19 3.65 8.32
N ASN A 35 9.08 4.54 7.34
CA ASN A 35 7.85 4.85 6.63
C ASN A 35 7.90 4.23 5.23
N LEU A 36 6.78 3.63 4.80
CA LEU A 36 6.56 3.24 3.41
C LEU A 36 5.55 4.22 2.83
N VAL A 37 5.96 5.00 1.83
CA VAL A 37 5.13 5.98 1.13
C VAL A 37 4.58 5.36 -0.14
N ALA A 38 3.27 5.13 -0.19
CA ALA A 38 2.62 4.42 -1.28
C ALA A 38 2.42 5.31 -2.51
N ILE A 39 2.85 4.81 -3.67
CA ILE A 39 2.65 5.42 -4.99
C ILE A 39 1.57 4.64 -5.77
N ARG A 40 1.47 3.32 -5.52
CA ARG A 40 0.45 2.46 -6.14
C ARG A 40 0.10 1.27 -5.23
N LEU A 41 -1.17 0.88 -5.27
CA LEU A 41 -1.69 -0.32 -4.62
C LEU A 41 -2.25 -1.29 -5.65
N ALA A 42 -2.08 -2.58 -5.41
CA ALA A 42 -2.71 -3.64 -6.18
C ALA A 42 -3.12 -4.78 -5.24
N PRO A 43 -4.17 -5.56 -5.56
CA PRO A 43 -4.47 -6.77 -4.81
C PRO A 43 -3.30 -7.74 -4.87
N LEU A 44 -2.92 -8.29 -3.71
CA LEU A 44 -1.94 -9.37 -3.68
C LEU A 44 -2.57 -10.61 -4.31
N ARG A 45 -1.94 -11.14 -5.35
CA ARG A 45 -2.30 -12.40 -5.97
C ARG A 45 -1.23 -13.41 -5.59
N VAL A 46 -1.55 -14.31 -4.68
CA VAL A 46 -0.71 -15.47 -4.40
C VAL A 46 -1.04 -16.50 -5.47
N ALA A 47 -0.07 -16.79 -6.35
CA ALA A 47 -0.19 -17.93 -7.23
C ALA A 47 0.02 -19.19 -6.38
N VAL A 48 -0.91 -20.15 -6.52
CA VAL A 48 -0.76 -21.51 -5.96
C VAL A 48 -0.15 -22.38 -7.05
#